data_AF-A0A6A8AUQ2-F1
#
_entry.id   AF-A0A6A8AUQ2-F1
#
_cell.length_a   1.000
_cell.length_b   1.000
_cell.length_c   1.000
_cell.angle_alpha   90.00
_cell.angle_beta   90.00
_cell.angle_gamma   90.00
#
_symmetry.space_group_name_H-M   'P 1'
#
loop_
_entity.id
_entity.type
_entity.pdbx_description
1 polymer ?
#
loop_
_entity_poly.entity_id
_entity_poly.type
_entity_poly.pdbx_seq_one_letter_code
_entity_poly.pdbx_strand_id
1 'polypeptide(L)'
;MKAELLSLTPLKELKSAIPEDIPEKELLPHLTYVYAIESISRACSHQLVRHRTASYSQQSQRYIPVKRLRERVVVPPSVSEKALEEYLSLIEGASDAYEVLVDRGVPREDARFVLPNATETSLVFTIDGRSLLHFFGIRCCSRAQWEIRALADRMLAEVRREEPALYNRAGPYCYQLGYCPEGRFTCGKMDEVVERYGSHGQELVE
;
A
#
# COMPACT_ATOMS: atom_id res chain seq x y z
N MET A 1 -10.46 1.71 -1.86
CA MET A 1 -9.00 1.94 -1.85
C MET A 1 -8.55 2.52 -3.18
N LYS A 2 -7.77 3.60 -3.14
CA LYS A 2 -7.17 4.28 -4.29
C LYS A 2 -5.66 4.34 -4.11
N ALA A 3 -4.92 4.16 -5.20
CA ALA A 3 -3.47 4.37 -5.27
C ALA A 3 -3.17 5.02 -6.62
N GLU A 4 -2.98 6.33 -6.62
CA GLU A 4 -2.79 7.15 -7.82
C GLU A 4 -1.35 7.64 -7.87
N LEU A 5 -0.67 7.45 -9.00
CA LEU A 5 0.66 7.99 -9.24
C LEU A 5 0.54 9.47 -9.62
N LEU A 6 0.88 10.37 -8.70
CA LEU A 6 0.77 11.82 -8.88
C LEU A 6 1.89 12.40 -9.73
N SER A 7 3.10 11.90 -9.55
CA SER A 7 4.28 12.35 -10.30
C SER A 7 5.39 11.31 -10.25
N LEU A 8 6.25 11.35 -11.26
CA LEU A 8 7.44 10.52 -11.36
C LEU A 8 8.58 11.31 -12.01
N THR A 9 9.82 10.88 -11.78
CA THR A 9 11.00 11.34 -12.55
C THR A 9 11.13 10.50 -13.82
N PRO A 10 10.99 11.06 -15.03
CA PRO A 10 10.98 10.24 -16.24
C PRO A 10 12.36 9.66 -16.53
N LEU A 11 12.48 8.33 -16.66
CA LEU A 11 13.74 7.65 -17.00
C LEU A 11 14.39 8.24 -18.27
N LYS A 12 13.58 8.63 -19.26
CA LYS A 12 14.06 9.21 -20.52
C LYS A 12 14.86 10.49 -20.31
N GLU A 13 14.42 11.36 -19.41
CA GLU A 13 15.12 12.61 -19.10
C GLU A 13 16.45 12.31 -18.43
N LEU A 14 16.47 11.38 -17.47
CA LEU A 14 17.69 10.97 -16.78
C LEU A 14 18.72 10.36 -17.73
N LYS A 15 18.29 9.47 -18.64
CA LYS A 15 19.16 8.91 -19.68
C LYS A 15 19.72 9.99 -20.62
N SER A 16 18.91 10.98 -20.98
CA SER A 16 19.35 12.05 -21.88
C SER A 16 20.38 13.01 -21.24
N ALA A 17 20.41 13.08 -19.91
CA ALA A 17 21.33 13.94 -19.18
C ALA A 17 22.72 13.33 -18.97
N ILE A 18 22.90 12.03 -19.23
CA ILE A 18 24.13 11.29 -18.97
C ILE A 18 24.79 10.93 -20.33
N PRO A 19 26.07 11.29 -20.54
CA PRO A 19 26.76 11.06 -21.82
C PRO A 19 27.14 9.60 -22.10
N GLU A 20 26.99 8.71 -21.11
CA GLU A 20 27.38 7.29 -21.15
C GLU A 20 26.16 6.36 -21.04
N ASP A 21 26.25 5.17 -21.64
CA ASP A 21 25.21 4.14 -21.56
C ASP A 21 25.25 3.43 -20.19
N ILE A 22 24.62 4.06 -19.19
CA ILE A 22 24.50 3.50 -17.83
C ILE A 22 23.33 2.52 -17.76
N PRO A 23 23.51 1.31 -17.20
CA PRO A 23 22.43 0.36 -16.99
C PRO A 23 21.29 0.97 -16.17
N GLU A 24 20.05 0.75 -16.59
CA GLU A 24 18.84 1.29 -15.93
C GLU A 24 18.76 1.01 -14.43
N LYS A 25 19.31 -0.13 -13.98
CA LYS A 25 19.33 -0.50 -12.56
C LYS A 25 20.15 0.46 -11.69
N GLU A 26 21.22 1.03 -12.22
CA GLU A 26 22.04 2.02 -11.52
C GLU A 26 21.33 3.38 -11.43
N LEU A 27 20.38 3.63 -12.33
CA LEU A 27 19.59 4.85 -12.36
C LEU A 27 18.38 4.83 -11.41
N LEU A 28 17.93 3.64 -10.98
CA LEU A 28 16.76 3.46 -10.11
C LEU A 28 16.76 4.33 -8.83
N PRO A 29 17.88 4.54 -8.11
CA PRO A 29 17.89 5.41 -6.92
C PRO A 29 17.65 6.89 -7.23
N HIS A 30 17.80 7.32 -8.47
CA HIS A 30 17.55 8.70 -8.91
C HIS A 30 16.10 8.92 -9.35
N LEU A 31 15.36 7.85 -9.65
CA LEU A 31 13.96 7.93 -10.00
C LEU A 31 13.13 8.08 -8.73
N THR A 32 12.22 9.04 -8.70
CA THR A 32 11.30 9.27 -7.58
C THR A 32 9.86 9.10 -8.05
N TYR A 33 9.03 8.46 -7.24
CA TYR A 33 7.60 8.25 -7.50
C TYR A 33 6.80 8.77 -6.33
N VAL A 34 5.72 9.50 -6.60
CA VAL A 34 4.83 10.07 -5.59
C VAL A 34 3.43 9.52 -5.78
N TYR A 35 2.91 8.83 -4.77
CA TYR A 35 1.57 8.25 -4.78
C TYR A 35 0.64 8.98 -3.80
N ALA A 36 -0.60 9.24 -4.24
CA ALA A 36 -1.73 9.50 -3.36
C ALA A 36 -2.43 8.18 -3.04
N ILE A 37 -2.52 7.86 -1.75
CA ILE A 37 -3.14 6.63 -1.27
C ILE A 37 -4.34 7.01 -0.39
N GLU A 38 -5.51 6.48 -0.73
CA GLU A 38 -6.76 6.74 -0.02
C GLU A 38 -7.51 5.45 0.27
N SER A 39 -8.37 5.50 1.28
CA SER A 39 -9.22 4.40 1.69
C SER A 39 -8.46 3.10 2.00
N ILE A 40 -7.40 3.23 2.80
CA ILE A 40 -6.68 2.12 3.44
C ILE A 40 -6.89 2.16 4.96
N SER A 41 -6.77 1.02 5.62
CA SER A 41 -6.89 0.89 7.06
C SER A 41 -5.64 1.42 7.76
N ARG A 42 -5.79 1.79 9.04
CA ARG A 42 -4.63 2.05 9.91
C ARG A 42 -3.70 0.83 9.97
N ALA A 43 -4.25 -0.39 9.99
CA ALA A 43 -3.46 -1.63 9.97
C ALA A 43 -2.55 -1.74 8.74
N CYS A 44 -3.06 -1.37 7.56
CA CYS A 44 -2.30 -1.34 6.31
C CYS A 44 -1.23 -0.24 6.35
N SER A 45 -1.60 0.98 6.76
CA SER A 45 -0.64 2.08 6.88
C SER A 45 0.52 1.75 7.84
N HIS A 46 0.26 1.04 8.94
CA HIS A 46 1.28 0.59 9.90
C HIS A 46 2.27 -0.41 9.32
N GLN A 47 1.89 -1.17 8.28
CA GLN A 47 2.83 -2.01 7.52
C GLN A 47 3.56 -1.21 6.44
N LEU A 48 2.89 -0.25 5.82
CA LEU A 48 3.44 0.59 4.76
C LEU A 48 4.59 1.46 5.28
N VAL A 49 4.43 2.13 6.42
CA VAL A 49 5.44 3.03 7.01
C VAL A 49 6.71 2.32 7.50
N ARG A 50 6.76 0.98 7.43
CA ARG A 50 7.97 0.20 7.75
C ARG A 50 9.02 0.26 6.64
N HIS A 51 8.65 0.75 5.45
CA HIS A 51 9.57 0.98 4.34
C HIS A 51 10.29 2.32 4.52
N ARG A 52 11.39 2.29 5.27
CA ARG A 52 12.07 3.50 5.78
C ARG A 52 12.70 4.37 4.69
N THR A 53 13.05 3.80 3.55
CA THR A 53 13.63 4.56 2.42
C THR A 53 12.50 5.14 1.58
N ALA A 54 11.73 6.03 2.21
CA ALA A 54 10.57 6.69 1.64
C ALA A 54 10.15 7.88 2.51
N SER A 55 9.30 8.75 1.98
CA SER A 55 8.67 9.85 2.71
C SER A 55 7.15 9.67 2.77
N TYR A 56 6.56 10.10 3.89
CA TYR A 56 5.13 9.93 4.17
C TYR A 56 4.52 11.22 4.67
N SER A 57 3.33 11.55 4.18
CA SER A 57 2.45 12.55 4.79
C SER A 57 1.07 11.94 5.01
N GLN A 58 0.75 11.59 6.25
CA GLN A 58 -0.46 10.85 6.61
C GLN A 58 -1.46 11.71 7.38
N GLN A 59 -2.75 11.48 7.11
CA GLN A 59 -3.85 12.07 7.86
C GLN A 59 -3.72 11.79 9.38
N SER A 60 -3.63 12.85 10.18
CA SER A 60 -3.49 12.77 11.63
C SER A 60 -4.85 12.77 12.34
N GLN A 61 -5.11 11.73 13.13
CA GLN A 61 -6.28 11.65 14.03
C GLN A 61 -6.19 12.60 15.24
N ARG A 62 -5.04 13.26 15.46
CA ARG A 62 -4.90 14.29 16.50
C ARG A 62 -5.61 15.58 16.10
N TYR A 63 -5.51 15.92 14.81
CA TYR A 63 -6.00 17.19 14.27
C TYR A 63 -7.35 17.03 13.57
N ILE A 64 -7.54 15.94 12.82
CA ILE A 64 -8.77 15.70 12.07
C ILE A 64 -9.69 14.82 12.90
N PRO A 65 -10.87 15.32 13.30
CA PRO A 65 -11.83 14.52 14.05
C PRO A 65 -12.30 13.36 13.19
N VAL A 66 -12.35 12.18 13.80
CA VAL A 66 -12.88 10.98 13.15
C VAL A 66 -14.38 10.94 13.44
N LYS A 67 -15.19 11.06 12.39
CA LYS A 67 -16.65 11.03 12.47
C LYS A 67 -17.18 10.03 11.47
N ARG A 68 -18.36 9.46 11.75
CA ARG A 68 -19.04 8.50 10.87
C ARG A 68 -18.12 7.32 10.51
N LEU A 69 -17.53 6.70 11.53
CA LEU A 69 -16.55 5.62 11.33
C LEU A 69 -17.13 4.45 10.54
N ARG A 70 -18.44 4.17 10.70
CA ARG A 70 -19.18 3.16 9.95
C ARG A 70 -19.06 3.32 8.43
N GLU A 71 -18.94 4.56 7.94
CA GLU A 71 -18.76 4.89 6.51
C GLU A 71 -17.29 4.91 6.07
N ARG A 72 -16.34 4.92 7.03
CA ARG A 72 -14.90 5.14 6.82
C ARG A 72 -14.08 4.06 7.49
N VAL A 73 -14.43 2.81 7.17
CA VAL A 73 -13.78 1.61 7.69
C VAL A 73 -13.44 0.66 6.56
N VAL A 74 -12.28 0.03 6.65
CA VAL A 74 -11.94 -1.09 5.76
C VAL A 74 -12.42 -2.39 6.38
N VAL A 75 -13.33 -3.07 5.69
CA VAL A 75 -13.85 -4.38 6.10
C VAL A 75 -12.97 -5.49 5.50
N PRO A 76 -12.38 -6.38 6.32
CA PRO A 76 -11.64 -7.52 5.79
C PRO A 76 -12.53 -8.48 4.99
N PRO A 77 -12.04 -9.07 3.89
CA PRO A 77 -12.83 -9.98 3.05
C PRO A 77 -13.22 -11.29 3.76
N SER A 78 -12.57 -11.61 4.89
CA SER A 78 -12.91 -12.76 5.73
C SER A 78 -14.13 -12.50 6.63
N VAL A 79 -14.59 -11.26 6.75
CA VAL A 79 -15.84 -10.93 7.45
C VAL A 79 -17.00 -11.34 6.54
N SER A 80 -17.65 -12.45 6.87
CA SER A 80 -18.81 -12.93 6.12
C SER A 80 -19.99 -11.96 6.21
N GLU A 81 -20.91 -12.02 5.24
CA GLU A 81 -22.15 -11.23 5.25
C GLU A 81 -22.94 -11.38 6.56
N LYS A 82 -22.97 -12.58 7.14
CA LYS A 82 -23.67 -12.87 8.41
C LYS A 82 -23.07 -12.15 9.62
N ALA A 83 -21.77 -11.84 9.57
CA ALA A 83 -21.04 -11.17 10.64
C ALA A 83 -20.83 -9.67 10.35
N LEU A 84 -21.22 -9.19 9.17
CA LEU A 84 -20.97 -7.82 8.73
C LEU A 84 -21.66 -6.80 9.63
N GLU A 85 -22.93 -7.02 9.98
CA GLU A 85 -23.66 -6.08 10.83
C GLU A 85 -23.09 -6.03 12.25
N GLU A 86 -22.72 -7.17 12.83
CA GLU A 86 -22.06 -7.22 14.13
C GLU A 86 -20.72 -6.48 14.11
N TYR A 87 -19.92 -6.69 13.05
CA TYR A 87 -18.68 -5.97 12.85
C TYR A 87 -18.91 -4.46 12.77
N LEU A 88 -19.84 -4.00 11.92
CA LEU A 88 -20.14 -2.58 11.75
C LEU A 88 -20.72 -1.95 13.02
N SER A 89 -21.52 -2.67 13.78
CA SER A 89 -22.06 -2.22 15.07
C SER A 89 -20.95 -2.00 16.11
N LEU A 90 -19.94 -2.88 16.16
CA LEU A 90 -18.77 -2.68 17.03
C LEU A 90 -17.92 -1.48 16.60
N ILE A 91 -17.76 -1.26 15.30
CA ILE A 91 -17.08 -0.07 14.74
C ILE A 91 -17.83 1.21 15.14
N GLU A 92 -19.17 1.19 15.05
CA GLU A 92 -20.03 2.31 15.44
C GLU A 92 -19.94 2.60 16.94
N GLY A 93 -20.03 1.57 17.80
CA GLY A 93 -19.85 1.74 19.24
C GLY A 93 -18.48 2.33 19.64
N ALA A 94 -17.41 1.99 18.91
CA ALA A 94 -16.10 2.62 19.10
C ALA A 94 -16.08 4.10 18.67
N SER A 95 -16.81 4.45 17.60
CA SER A 95 -17.00 5.83 17.16
C SER A 95 -17.75 6.66 18.20
N ASP A 96 -18.84 6.12 18.74
CA ASP A 96 -19.64 6.78 19.76
C ASP A 96 -18.84 6.98 21.05
N ALA A 97 -18.07 5.96 21.47
CA ALA A 97 -17.18 6.07 22.61
C ALA A 97 -16.12 7.16 22.41
N TYR A 98 -15.55 7.29 21.20
CA TYR A 98 -14.62 8.36 20.87
C TYR A 98 -15.28 9.74 21.00
N GLU A 99 -16.48 9.93 20.46
CA GLU A 99 -17.21 11.20 20.54
C GLU A 99 -17.55 11.56 21.99
N VAL A 100 -18.06 10.61 22.79
CA VAL A 100 -18.34 10.80 24.22
C VAL A 100 -17.09 11.21 25.01
N LEU A 101 -15.92 10.61 24.73
CA LEU A 101 -14.67 10.98 25.39
C LEU A 101 -14.25 12.41 25.05
N VAL A 102 -14.34 12.79 23.77
CA VAL A 102 -14.01 14.15 23.31
C VAL A 102 -14.95 15.19 23.93
N ASP A 103 -16.26 14.91 23.97
CA ASP A 103 -17.27 15.80 24.58
C ASP A 103 -17.09 15.95 26.09
N ARG A 104 -16.51 14.94 26.76
CA ARG A 104 -16.11 14.99 28.18
C ARG A 104 -14.76 15.68 28.41
N GLY A 105 -14.15 16.28 27.38
CA GLY A 105 -12.91 17.03 27.49
C GLY A 105 -11.64 16.20 27.38
N VAL A 106 -11.72 14.91 27.02
CA VAL A 106 -10.52 14.11 26.75
C VAL A 106 -9.85 14.60 25.46
N PRO A 107 -8.53 14.90 25.46
CA PRO A 107 -7.83 15.30 24.24
C PRO A 107 -7.98 14.26 23.13
N ARG A 108 -8.16 14.71 21.88
CA ARG A 108 -8.35 13.83 20.72
C ARG A 108 -7.23 12.80 20.56
N GLU A 109 -6.01 13.16 20.94
CA GLU A 109 -4.85 12.26 20.83
C GLU A 109 -4.89 11.06 21.77
N ASP A 110 -5.63 11.17 22.87
CA ASP A 110 -5.87 10.09 23.84
C ASP A 110 -7.20 9.39 23.52
N ALA A 111 -8.26 10.15 23.24
CA ALA A 111 -9.58 9.61 22.92
C ALA A 111 -9.52 8.64 21.73
N ARG A 112 -8.67 8.92 20.72
CA ARG A 112 -8.51 8.04 19.54
C ARG A 112 -8.02 6.63 19.85
N PHE A 113 -7.55 6.33 21.07
CA PHE A 113 -7.05 4.99 21.42
C PHE A 113 -8.15 3.93 21.37
N VAL A 114 -9.43 4.34 21.44
CA VAL A 114 -10.57 3.44 21.25
C VAL A 114 -10.85 3.14 19.78
N LEU A 115 -10.28 3.91 18.84
CA LEU A 115 -10.54 3.72 17.41
C LEU A 115 -9.89 2.42 16.90
N PRO A 116 -10.62 1.61 16.13
CA PRO A 116 -10.15 0.32 15.65
C PRO A 116 -9.10 0.48 14.55
N ASN A 117 -8.26 -0.54 14.39
CA ASN A 117 -7.26 -0.62 13.31
C ASN A 117 -7.85 -0.57 11.89
N ALA A 118 -9.14 -0.90 11.76
CA ALA A 118 -9.88 -0.84 10.52
C ALA A 118 -10.23 0.59 10.07
N THR A 119 -10.05 1.58 10.96
CA THR A 119 -10.28 2.99 10.66
C THR A 119 -9.54 3.39 9.40
N GLU A 120 -10.24 4.06 8.49
CA GLU A 120 -9.68 4.55 7.25
C GLU A 120 -8.64 5.67 7.47
N THR A 121 -7.64 5.72 6.61
CA THR A 121 -6.66 6.79 6.52
C THR A 121 -6.26 7.02 5.06
N SER A 122 -5.83 8.24 4.79
CA SER A 122 -5.18 8.61 3.53
C SER A 122 -3.77 9.14 3.80
N LEU A 123 -2.88 8.99 2.82
CA LEU A 123 -1.51 9.49 2.88
C LEU A 123 -0.90 9.72 1.50
N VAL A 124 0.09 10.61 1.46
CA VAL A 124 1.03 10.71 0.34
C VAL A 124 2.26 9.87 0.64
N PHE A 125 2.72 9.11 -0.35
CA PHE A 125 3.86 8.20 -0.26
C PHE A 125 4.85 8.50 -1.38
N THR A 126 6.06 8.92 -1.02
CA THR A 126 7.14 9.20 -1.97
C THR A 126 8.26 8.19 -1.78
N ILE A 127 8.74 7.58 -2.86
CA ILE A 127 9.75 6.51 -2.79
C ILE A 127 10.64 6.52 -4.04
N ASP A 128 11.92 6.14 -3.88
CA ASP A 128 12.84 6.00 -5.01
C ASP A 128 12.62 4.67 -5.77
N GLY A 129 13.07 4.59 -7.02
CA GLY A 129 12.84 3.43 -7.87
C GLY A 129 13.41 2.12 -7.35
N ARG A 130 14.55 2.15 -6.67
CA ARG A 130 15.18 0.96 -6.09
C ARG A 130 14.36 0.46 -4.90
N SER A 131 13.98 1.37 -4.01
CA SER A 131 13.13 1.06 -2.86
C SER A 131 11.72 0.63 -3.30
N LEU A 132 11.20 1.18 -4.40
CA LEU A 132 9.91 0.79 -4.96
C LEU A 132 9.92 -0.66 -5.51
N LEU A 133 11.00 -1.07 -6.19
CA LEU A 133 11.16 -2.48 -6.60
C LEU A 133 11.22 -3.43 -5.41
N HIS A 134 11.93 -3.04 -4.35
CA HIS A 134 11.96 -3.79 -3.09
C HIS A 134 10.57 -3.87 -2.43
N PHE A 135 9.85 -2.74 -2.42
CA PHE A 135 8.47 -2.66 -1.93
C PHE A 135 7.58 -3.69 -2.63
N PHE A 136 7.58 -3.74 -3.96
CA PHE A 136 6.83 -4.76 -4.71
C PHE A 136 7.31 -6.17 -4.41
N GLY A 137 8.62 -6.40 -4.32
CA GLY A 137 9.23 -7.69 -4.00
C GLY A 137 8.66 -8.33 -2.73
N ILE A 138 8.42 -7.51 -1.71
CA ILE A 138 7.85 -7.94 -0.43
C ILE A 138 6.32 -7.90 -0.44
N ARG A 139 5.71 -6.81 -0.92
CA ARG A 139 4.27 -6.52 -0.69
C ARG A 139 3.34 -7.13 -1.71
N CYS A 140 3.81 -7.43 -2.93
CA CYS A 140 3.07 -8.25 -3.89
C CYS A 140 3.08 -9.75 -3.55
N CYS A 141 3.83 -10.17 -2.52
CA CYS A 141 3.93 -11.57 -2.10
C CYS A 141 2.58 -12.11 -1.60
N SER A 142 2.24 -13.35 -1.96
CA SER A 142 0.99 -13.98 -1.53
C SER A 142 0.88 -14.17 -0.01
N ARG A 143 1.98 -14.04 0.74
CA ARG A 143 2.00 -14.07 2.21
C ARG A 143 1.77 -12.71 2.87
N ALA A 144 1.89 -11.62 2.13
CA ALA A 144 1.55 -10.30 2.64
C ALA A 144 0.05 -10.23 2.95
N GLN A 145 -0.33 -9.44 3.96
CA GLN A 145 -1.74 -9.21 4.25
C GLN A 145 -2.46 -8.73 2.98
N TRP A 146 -3.66 -9.27 2.74
CA TRP A 146 -4.45 -9.03 1.53
C TRP A 146 -4.54 -7.55 1.14
N GLU A 147 -4.70 -6.65 2.13
CA GLU A 147 -4.90 -5.22 1.89
C GLU A 147 -3.65 -4.52 1.36
N ILE A 148 -2.49 -4.71 2.03
CA ILE A 148 -1.24 -4.11 1.55
C ILE A 148 -0.77 -4.75 0.24
N ARG A 149 -1.13 -6.02 0.01
CA ARG A 149 -0.90 -6.69 -1.27
C ARG A 149 -1.73 -6.05 -2.38
N ALA A 150 -3.02 -5.86 -2.16
CA ALA A 150 -3.89 -5.20 -3.12
C ALA A 150 -3.47 -3.74 -3.37
N LEU A 151 -2.98 -3.03 -2.34
CA LEU A 151 -2.38 -1.70 -2.49
C LEU A 151 -1.15 -1.75 -3.40
N ALA A 152 -0.21 -2.67 -3.13
CA ALA A 152 1.00 -2.82 -3.92
C ALA A 152 0.72 -3.22 -5.37
N ASP A 153 -0.26 -4.09 -5.59
CA ASP A 153 -0.67 -4.53 -6.94
C ASP A 153 -1.25 -3.35 -7.74
N ARG A 154 -2.06 -2.48 -7.11
CA ARG A 154 -2.56 -1.24 -7.73
C ARG A 154 -1.43 -0.26 -8.06
N MET A 155 -0.53 -0.03 -7.12
CA MET A 155 0.64 0.83 -7.34
C MET A 155 1.55 0.31 -8.47
N LEU A 156 1.72 -1.01 -8.55
CA LEU A 156 2.47 -1.67 -9.61
C LEU A 156 1.80 -1.47 -10.97
N ALA A 157 0.47 -1.58 -11.04
CA ALA A 157 -0.28 -1.33 -12.26
C ALA A 157 -0.09 0.10 -12.78
N GLU A 158 -0.15 1.11 -11.90
CA GLU A 158 0.09 2.52 -12.27
C GLU A 158 1.49 2.72 -12.87
N VAL A 159 2.54 2.26 -12.17
CA VAL A 159 3.92 2.51 -12.64
C VAL A 159 4.28 1.67 -13.87
N ARG A 160 3.65 0.51 -14.08
CA ARG A 160 3.81 -0.27 -15.32
C ARG A 160 3.25 0.46 -16.55
N ARG A 161 2.21 1.27 -16.37
CA ARG A 161 1.66 2.07 -17.49
C ARG A 161 2.62 3.19 -17.88
N GLU A 162 3.22 3.85 -16.89
CA GLU A 162 4.12 4.97 -17.13
C GLU A 162 5.54 4.52 -17.54
N GLU A 163 6.11 3.52 -16.87
CA GLU A 163 7.48 3.05 -17.09
C GLU A 163 7.56 1.51 -17.28
N PRO A 164 6.96 0.97 -18.36
CA PRO A 164 6.88 -0.47 -18.60
C PRO A 164 8.27 -1.14 -18.70
N ALA A 165 9.26 -0.45 -19.26
CA ALA A 165 10.62 -0.96 -19.42
C ALA A 165 11.24 -1.37 -18.07
N LEU A 166 10.98 -0.59 -17.01
CA LEU A 166 11.48 -0.85 -15.67
C LEU A 166 10.60 -1.84 -14.89
N TYR A 167 9.28 -1.72 -14.99
CA TYR A 167 8.35 -2.34 -14.04
C TYR A 167 7.53 -3.52 -14.57
N ASN A 168 7.58 -3.85 -15.87
CA ASN A 168 6.88 -5.04 -16.37
C ASN A 168 7.36 -6.34 -15.73
N ARG A 169 8.64 -6.38 -15.32
CA ARG A 169 9.24 -7.50 -14.59
C ARG A 169 9.22 -7.33 -13.07
N ALA A 170 8.65 -6.24 -12.56
CA ALA A 170 8.47 -6.05 -11.12
C ALA A 170 7.25 -6.84 -10.63
N GLY A 171 7.25 -7.20 -9.35
CA GLY A 171 6.25 -8.08 -8.73
C GLY A 171 6.79 -8.64 -7.41
N PRO A 172 6.30 -9.77 -6.89
CA PRO A 172 6.90 -10.41 -5.72
C PRO A 172 8.27 -11.01 -6.05
N TYR A 173 9.10 -11.23 -5.02
CA TYR A 173 10.46 -11.73 -5.24
C TYR A 173 10.55 -13.06 -5.99
N CYS A 174 9.61 -13.99 -5.78
CA CYS A 174 9.59 -15.25 -6.53
C CYS A 174 9.46 -15.04 -8.04
N TYR A 175 8.73 -14.01 -8.46
CA TYR A 175 8.61 -13.60 -9.86
C TYR A 175 9.86 -12.85 -10.34
N GLN A 176 10.35 -11.89 -9.55
CA GLN A 176 11.53 -11.08 -9.93
C GLN A 176 12.82 -11.91 -10.03
N LEU A 177 13.03 -12.85 -9.11
CA LEU A 177 14.26 -13.62 -8.96
C LEU A 177 14.21 -14.98 -9.68
N GLY A 178 13.02 -15.48 -10.02
CA GLY A 178 12.84 -16.83 -10.55
C GLY A 178 12.97 -17.95 -9.50
N TYR A 179 13.01 -17.61 -8.20
CA TYR A 179 12.92 -18.56 -7.09
C TYR A 179 12.37 -17.87 -5.83
N CYS A 180 11.76 -18.62 -4.92
CA CYS A 180 11.23 -18.07 -3.66
C CYS A 180 12.34 -17.92 -2.60
N PRO A 181 12.70 -16.69 -2.17
CA PRO A 181 13.76 -16.49 -1.18
C PRO A 181 13.35 -16.84 0.26
N GLU A 182 12.06 -17.12 0.50
CA GLU A 182 11.51 -17.37 1.85
C GLU A 182 11.87 -18.77 2.41
N GLY A 183 12.47 -19.65 1.60
CA GLY A 183 12.87 -20.99 2.01
C GLY A 183 11.73 -21.79 2.63
N ARG A 184 11.89 -22.21 3.90
CA ARG A 184 10.86 -22.95 4.66
C ARG A 184 9.53 -22.22 4.83
N PHE A 185 9.52 -20.90 4.64
CA PHE A 185 8.32 -20.08 4.76
C PHE A 185 7.67 -19.79 3.41
N THR A 186 8.02 -20.52 2.35
CA THR A 186 7.33 -20.40 1.05
C THR A 186 5.82 -20.67 1.19
N CYS A 187 5.00 -19.96 0.41
CA CYS A 187 3.57 -20.25 0.32
C CYS A 187 3.25 -21.46 -0.57
N GLY A 188 4.23 -21.98 -1.31
CA GLY A 188 4.03 -23.08 -2.26
C GLY A 188 3.30 -22.71 -3.56
N LYS A 189 2.98 -21.43 -3.77
CA LYS A 189 2.17 -20.94 -4.90
C LYS A 189 2.99 -20.19 -5.95
N MET A 190 4.22 -20.62 -6.20
CA MET A 190 5.11 -19.86 -7.08
C MET A 190 4.58 -19.84 -8.52
N ASP A 191 4.09 -20.96 -9.04
CA ASP A 191 3.59 -21.05 -10.42
C ASP A 191 2.38 -20.13 -10.63
N GLU A 192 1.39 -20.16 -9.72
CA GLU A 192 0.23 -19.24 -9.72
C GLU A 192 0.66 -17.77 -9.72
N VAL A 193 1.71 -17.45 -8.95
CA VAL A 193 2.24 -16.09 -8.88
C VAL A 193 2.94 -15.71 -10.18
N VAL A 194 3.77 -16.58 -10.75
CA VAL A 194 4.46 -16.29 -12.00
C VAL A 194 3.47 -16.04 -13.14
N GLU A 195 2.41 -16.85 -13.21
CA GLU A 195 1.31 -16.67 -14.15
C GLU A 195 0.61 -15.32 -13.96
N ARG A 196 0.18 -15.01 -12.72
CA ARG A 196 -0.53 -13.76 -12.38
C ARG A 196 0.25 -12.49 -12.73
N TYR A 197 1.56 -12.44 -12.47
CA TYR A 197 2.36 -11.24 -12.73
C TYR A 197 2.94 -11.19 -14.15
N GLY A 198 2.98 -12.32 -14.84
CA GLY A 198 3.46 -12.48 -16.22
C GLY A 198 2.50 -12.00 -17.30
N SER A 199 1.19 -11.89 -17.03
CA SER A 199 0.18 -11.41 -18.00
C SER A 199 0.18 -9.89 -18.25
N HIS A 200 1.22 -9.16 -17.83
CA HIS A 200 1.45 -7.73 -18.12
C HIS A 200 0.27 -6.78 -17.80
N GLY A 201 -0.35 -6.96 -16.62
CA GLY A 201 -0.86 -5.81 -15.86
C GLY A 201 -2.27 -5.29 -16.15
N GLN A 202 -3.06 -5.91 -17.02
CA GLN A 202 -4.48 -5.53 -17.15
C GLN A 202 -5.39 -6.18 -16.08
N GLU A 203 -5.00 -7.33 -15.51
CA GLU A 203 -5.83 -8.09 -14.56
C GLU A 203 -5.42 -7.95 -13.08
N LEU A 204 -4.41 -7.12 -12.75
CA LEU A 204 -3.90 -7.03 -11.37
C LEU A 204 -4.86 -6.36 -10.37
N VAL A 205 -5.96 -5.74 -10.86
CA VAL A 205 -6.84 -4.86 -10.08
C VAL A 205 -8.27 -5.42 -9.92
N GLU A 206 -8.59 -6.56 -10.54
CA GLU A 206 -9.84 -7.30 -10.31
C GLU A 206 -9.87 -7.96 -8.92
#